data_AF-A0A951PMX3-F1
#
_entry.id   AF-A0A951PMX3-F1
#
_cell.length_a   1.000
_cell.length_b   1.000
_cell.length_c   1.000
_cell.angle_alpha   90.00
_cell.angle_beta   90.00
_cell.angle_gamma   90.00
#
_symmetry.space_group_name_H-M   'P 1'
#
loop_
_entity.id
_entity.type
_entity.pdbx_description
1 polymer ?
#
loop_
_entity_poly.entity_id
_entity_poly.type
_entity_poly.pdbx_seq_one_letter_code
_entity_poly.pdbx_strand_id
1 'polypeptide(L)'
;MREKILYGERVPNPNSPGGLSNKLIGAHSPRIKNRSDFDVEVISNNADGTTTVKLVKEFPDGDVSKIKKSTLAPDSWSDDKIIDVTNQVASTPPVAISSRGDGSTLHRQIVDGVEWEVIKDASGNVTSSYPTGGTPTTNF
;
A
#
# COMPACT_ATOMS: atom_id res chain seq x y z
N MET A 1 -6.58 2.68 -9.14
CA MET A 1 -5.73 3.17 -8.01
C MET A 1 -6.33 2.82 -6.65
N ARG A 2 -7.58 3.22 -6.36
CA ARG A 2 -8.28 2.93 -5.10
C ARG A 2 -8.18 1.45 -4.66
N GLU A 3 -8.63 0.52 -5.51
CA GLU A 3 -8.60 -0.91 -5.21
C GLU A 3 -7.19 -1.42 -4.91
N LYS A 4 -6.19 -0.97 -5.67
CA LYS A 4 -4.78 -1.31 -5.40
C LYS A 4 -4.37 -0.89 -4.00
N ILE A 5 -4.65 0.34 -3.59
CA ILE A 5 -4.28 0.84 -2.25
C ILE A 5 -4.97 0.01 -1.16
N LEU A 6 -6.28 -0.20 -1.29
CA LEU A 6 -7.09 -0.83 -0.25
C LEU A 6 -6.89 -2.35 -0.18
N TYR A 7 -7.02 -3.03 -1.33
CA TYR A 7 -7.16 -4.48 -1.46
C TYR A 7 -6.11 -5.12 -2.37
N GLY A 8 -5.19 -4.33 -2.89
CA GLY A 8 -4.08 -4.80 -3.69
C GLY A 8 -4.45 -5.26 -5.10
N GLU A 9 -3.42 -5.30 -5.94
CA GLU A 9 -3.51 -5.65 -7.35
C GLU A 9 -2.45 -6.69 -7.70
N ARG A 10 -2.84 -7.66 -8.53
CA ARG A 10 -1.91 -8.67 -9.09
C ARG A 10 -1.04 -7.98 -10.12
N VAL A 11 0.27 -8.13 -10.00
CA VAL A 11 1.22 -7.51 -10.94
C VAL A 11 1.21 -8.30 -12.25
N PRO A 12 0.93 -7.66 -13.40
CA PRO A 12 1.06 -8.29 -14.71
C PRO A 12 2.51 -8.73 -14.96
N ASN A 13 2.70 -9.87 -15.61
CA ASN A 13 4.01 -10.33 -16.06
C ASN A 13 3.89 -11.07 -17.39
N PRO A 14 4.26 -10.45 -18.52
CA PRO A 14 4.15 -11.09 -19.84
C PRO A 14 5.03 -12.32 -19.98
N ASN A 15 6.03 -12.49 -19.10
CA ASN A 15 6.93 -13.65 -19.10
C ASN A 15 6.41 -14.81 -18.22
N SER A 16 5.24 -14.67 -17.58
CA SER A 16 4.59 -15.76 -16.83
C SER A 16 3.53 -16.45 -17.69
N PRO A 17 3.27 -17.76 -17.49
CA PRO A 17 2.11 -18.42 -18.09
C PRO A 17 0.82 -17.63 -17.79
N GLY A 18 0.02 -17.35 -18.81
CA GLY A 18 -1.20 -16.53 -18.66
C GLY A 18 -0.96 -15.02 -18.47
N GLY A 19 0.27 -14.53 -18.57
CA GLY A 19 0.59 -13.09 -18.52
C GLY A 19 0.50 -12.45 -17.13
N LEU A 20 0.34 -13.24 -16.07
CA LEU A 20 0.15 -12.77 -14.69
C LEU A 20 1.21 -13.36 -13.76
N SER A 21 1.74 -12.54 -12.85
CA SER A 21 2.60 -13.03 -11.76
C SER A 21 1.79 -13.25 -10.49
N ASN A 22 2.29 -14.07 -9.55
CA ASN A 22 1.64 -14.19 -8.22
C ASN A 22 2.07 -13.06 -7.27
N LYS A 23 2.63 -11.95 -7.77
CA LYS A 23 3.01 -10.81 -6.92
C LYS A 23 1.80 -9.91 -6.69
N LEU A 24 1.56 -9.56 -5.43
CA LEU A 24 0.56 -8.57 -5.00
C LEU A 24 1.27 -7.25 -4.63
N ILE A 25 0.70 -6.11 -5.04
CA ILE A 25 1.10 -4.77 -4.59
C ILE A 25 -0.06 -4.05 -3.94
N GLY A 26 0.21 -3.14 -2.98
CA GLY A 26 -0.82 -2.46 -2.18
C GLY A 26 -1.38 -3.32 -1.03
N ALA A 27 -2.70 -3.32 -0.83
CA ALA A 27 -3.41 -3.97 0.27
C ALA A 27 -3.08 -3.39 1.67
N HIS A 28 -3.59 -2.18 1.91
CA HIS A 28 -3.37 -1.41 3.14
C HIS A 28 -4.65 -1.14 3.95
N SER A 29 -5.84 -1.57 3.48
CA SER A 29 -7.06 -1.47 4.27
C SER A 29 -7.09 -2.51 5.39
N PRO A 30 -7.44 -2.15 6.64
CA PRO A 30 -7.64 -3.14 7.71
C PRO A 30 -8.79 -4.11 7.42
N ARG A 31 -9.67 -3.78 6.45
CA ARG A 31 -10.80 -4.63 6.06
C ARG A 31 -10.38 -5.97 5.46
N ILE A 32 -9.14 -6.10 4.96
CA ILE A 32 -8.65 -7.39 4.45
C ILE A 32 -8.67 -8.50 5.51
N LYS A 33 -8.63 -8.15 6.80
CA LYS A 33 -8.68 -9.12 7.90
C LYS A 33 -10.01 -9.90 7.99
N ASN A 34 -11.07 -9.36 7.38
CA ASN A 34 -12.41 -9.95 7.41
C ASN A 34 -12.91 -10.38 6.03
N ARG A 35 -12.02 -10.41 5.03
CA ARG A 35 -12.36 -10.81 3.66
C ARG A 35 -12.00 -12.27 3.43
N SER A 36 -12.85 -13.00 2.73
CA SER A 36 -12.65 -14.42 2.44
C SER A 36 -11.53 -14.68 1.42
N ASP A 37 -11.20 -13.70 0.57
CA ASP A 37 -10.12 -13.80 -0.42
C ASP A 37 -8.73 -13.50 0.18
N PHE A 38 -8.63 -13.36 1.51
CA PHE A 38 -7.39 -13.09 2.21
C PHE A 38 -7.17 -14.06 3.37
N ASP A 39 -5.91 -14.46 3.54
CA ASP A 39 -5.42 -15.00 4.81
C ASP A 39 -4.36 -14.02 5.35
N VAL A 40 -4.48 -13.66 6.64
CA VAL A 40 -3.74 -12.56 7.26
C VAL A 40 -3.19 -12.99 8.62
N GLU A 41 -1.87 -12.99 8.73
CA GLU A 41 -1.14 -13.16 9.98
C GLU A 41 -0.75 -11.78 10.54
N VAL A 42 -1.26 -11.43 11.72
CA VAL A 42 -0.84 -10.23 12.44
C VAL A 42 0.54 -10.46 13.04
N ILE A 43 1.51 -9.61 12.68
CA ILE A 43 2.89 -9.68 13.17
C ILE A 43 3.10 -8.73 14.35
N SER A 44 2.60 -7.49 14.25
CA SER A 44 2.68 -6.51 15.32
C SER A 44 1.62 -5.43 15.19
N ASN A 45 1.23 -4.84 16.32
CA ASN A 45 0.53 -3.55 16.36
C ASN A 45 1.55 -2.45 16.63
N ASN A 46 1.53 -1.41 15.81
CA ASN A 46 2.47 -0.30 15.90
C ASN A 46 1.90 0.79 16.82
N ALA A 47 2.77 1.64 17.37
CA ALA A 47 2.38 2.66 18.35
C ALA A 47 1.43 3.74 17.77
N ASP A 48 1.45 3.94 16.45
CA ASP A 48 0.57 4.85 15.72
C ASP A 48 -0.82 4.25 15.41
N GLY A 49 -1.11 3.05 15.91
CA GLY A 49 -2.38 2.36 15.68
C GLY A 49 -2.47 1.58 14.37
N THR A 50 -1.42 1.59 13.54
CA THR A 50 -1.34 0.73 12.34
C THR A 50 -0.97 -0.72 12.72
N THR A 51 -1.20 -1.65 11.81
CA THR A 51 -0.89 -3.08 12.04
C THR A 51 0.06 -3.60 10.97
N THR A 52 1.17 -4.20 11.39
CA THR A 52 2.07 -4.93 10.48
C THR A 52 1.57 -6.36 10.33
N VAL A 53 1.38 -6.81 9.08
CA VAL A 53 0.86 -8.15 8.75
C VAL A 53 1.73 -8.85 7.71
N LYS A 54 1.65 -10.19 7.69
CA LYS A 54 1.88 -10.99 6.50
C LYS A 54 0.54 -11.43 5.94
N LEU A 55 0.41 -11.45 4.63
CA LEU A 55 -0.84 -11.84 3.98
C LEU A 55 -0.59 -12.62 2.69
N VAL A 56 -1.57 -13.42 2.31
CA VAL A 56 -1.77 -13.93 0.95
C VAL A 56 -3.16 -13.55 0.48
N LYS A 57 -3.34 -13.43 -0.84
CA LYS A 57 -4.62 -13.17 -1.49
C LYS A 57 -4.91 -14.27 -2.50
N GLU A 58 -6.12 -14.82 -2.46
CA GLU A 58 -6.66 -15.66 -3.53
C GLU A 58 -7.13 -14.76 -4.69
N PHE A 59 -6.67 -15.06 -5.89
CA PHE A 59 -7.08 -14.36 -7.10
C PHE A 59 -8.33 -15.00 -7.72
N PRO A 60 -9.08 -14.28 -8.57
CA PRO A 60 -10.32 -14.81 -9.15
C PRO A 60 -10.15 -16.09 -10.00
N ASP A 61 -8.94 -16.38 -10.46
CA ASP A 61 -8.58 -17.59 -11.19
C ASP A 61 -8.17 -18.77 -10.28
N GLY A 62 -8.27 -18.61 -8.95
CA GLY A 62 -7.92 -19.60 -7.95
C GLY A 62 -6.44 -19.65 -7.58
N ASP A 63 -5.59 -18.86 -8.24
CA ASP A 63 -4.18 -18.74 -7.86
C ASP A 63 -4.02 -17.96 -6.56
N VAL A 64 -2.98 -18.29 -5.79
CA VAL A 64 -2.66 -17.58 -4.55
C VAL A 64 -1.43 -16.70 -4.75
N SER A 65 -1.49 -15.48 -4.20
CA SER A 65 -0.34 -14.58 -4.19
C SER A 65 0.84 -15.14 -3.41
N LYS A 66 2.05 -14.71 -3.74
CA LYS A 66 3.19 -14.84 -2.82
C LYS A 66 2.86 -14.13 -1.50
N ILE A 67 3.43 -14.62 -0.40
CA ILE A 67 3.33 -13.96 0.90
C ILE A 67 3.86 -12.53 0.77
N LYS A 68 3.04 -11.57 1.18
CA LYS A 68 3.37 -10.14 1.20
C LYS A 68 3.40 -9.65 2.64
N LYS A 69 4.43 -8.88 3.00
CA LYS A 69 4.40 -8.05 4.20
C LYS A 69 3.70 -6.72 3.88
N SER A 70 2.78 -6.29 4.74
CA SER A 70 2.05 -5.03 4.59
C SER A 70 1.91 -4.32 5.93
N THR A 71 1.73 -3.00 5.87
CA THR A 71 1.26 -2.21 7.02
C THR A 71 -0.17 -1.78 6.70
N LEU A 72 -1.12 -2.12 7.56
CA LEU A 72 -2.52 -1.75 7.43
C LEU A 72 -2.78 -0.44 8.17
N ALA A 73 -3.66 0.40 7.63
CA ALA A 73 -4.17 1.57 8.32
C ALA A 73 -4.89 1.16 9.63
N PRO A 74 -5.10 2.09 10.58
CA PRO A 74 -5.80 1.77 11.83
C PRO A 74 -7.18 1.17 11.59
N ASP A 75 -7.58 0.23 12.44
CA ASP A 75 -8.87 -0.49 12.32
C ASP A 75 -10.11 0.41 12.36
N SER A 76 -9.97 1.60 12.96
CA SER A 76 -11.00 2.62 13.02
C SER A 76 -11.20 3.37 11.71
N TRP A 77 -10.24 3.30 10.76
CA TRP A 77 -10.33 4.01 9.50
C TRP A 77 -11.22 3.26 8.51
N SER A 78 -12.09 4.01 7.83
CA SER A 78 -12.82 3.52 6.66
C SER A 78 -11.93 3.52 5.42
N ASP A 79 -12.35 2.77 4.40
CA ASP A 79 -11.69 2.82 3.09
C ASP A 79 -11.70 4.24 2.51
N ASP A 80 -12.78 4.99 2.69
CA ASP A 80 -12.87 6.38 2.24
C ASP A 80 -11.84 7.26 2.95
N LYS A 81 -11.68 7.11 4.28
CA LYS A 81 -10.65 7.83 5.03
C LYS A 81 -9.25 7.54 4.48
N ILE A 82 -8.93 6.29 4.13
CA ILE A 82 -7.63 5.92 3.56
C ILE A 82 -7.40 6.60 2.20
N ILE A 83 -8.44 6.69 1.37
CA ILE A 83 -8.35 7.37 0.07
C ILE A 83 -8.26 8.89 0.24
N ASP A 84 -8.99 9.47 1.19
CA ASP A 84 -8.89 10.89 1.52
C ASP A 84 -7.50 11.25 2.03
N VAL A 85 -6.91 10.44 2.92
CA VAL A 85 -5.53 10.60 3.39
C VAL A 85 -4.55 10.49 2.22
N THR A 86 -4.75 9.52 1.31
CA THR A 86 -3.93 9.41 0.09
C THR A 86 -3.95 10.71 -0.70
N ASN A 87 -5.12 11.27 -0.96
CA ASN A 87 -5.27 12.49 -1.75
C ASN A 87 -4.69 13.71 -1.02
N GLN A 88 -4.91 13.80 0.29
CA GLN A 88 -4.35 14.83 1.14
C GLN A 88 -2.82 14.81 1.07
N VAL A 89 -2.18 13.66 1.31
CA VAL A 89 -0.72 13.53 1.26
C VAL A 89 -0.19 13.75 -0.16
N ALA A 90 -0.87 13.27 -1.19
CA ALA A 90 -0.49 13.51 -2.59
C ALA A 90 -0.43 15.01 -2.97
N SER A 91 -1.17 15.85 -2.25
CA SER A 91 -1.23 17.31 -2.47
C SER A 91 -0.12 18.09 -1.78
N THR A 92 0.67 17.47 -0.90
CA THR A 92 1.78 18.15 -0.21
C THR A 92 2.96 18.38 -1.15
N PRO A 93 3.91 19.28 -0.82
CA PRO A 93 5.23 19.27 -1.43
C PRO A 93 5.93 17.91 -1.25
N PRO A 94 6.78 17.47 -2.21
CA PRO A 94 7.55 16.25 -2.06
C PRO A 94 8.64 16.42 -0.99
N VAL A 95 8.87 15.38 -0.20
CA VAL A 95 9.98 15.29 0.76
C VAL A 95 11.25 14.72 0.11
N ALA A 96 11.13 14.03 -1.03
CA ALA A 96 12.25 13.53 -1.81
C ALA A 96 11.88 13.35 -3.29
N ILE A 97 12.91 13.35 -4.13
CA ILE A 97 12.85 12.96 -5.55
C ILE A 97 13.67 11.69 -5.70
N SER A 98 13.18 10.76 -6.52
CA SER A 98 13.81 9.46 -6.75
C SER A 98 15.24 9.58 -7.26
N SER A 99 16.18 8.95 -6.55
CA SER A 99 17.59 8.85 -6.91
C SER A 99 17.84 8.08 -8.21
N ARG A 100 16.83 7.38 -8.73
CA ARG A 100 16.92 6.62 -10.00
C ARG A 100 16.81 7.51 -11.24
N GLY A 101 16.48 8.79 -11.07
CA GLY A 101 16.31 9.72 -12.20
C GLY A 101 15.03 9.50 -13.00
N ASP A 102 14.08 8.71 -12.48
CA ASP A 102 12.79 8.45 -13.14
C ASP A 102 11.75 9.55 -12.90
N GLY A 103 12.12 10.63 -12.21
CA GLY A 103 11.27 11.77 -11.89
C GLY A 103 10.18 11.48 -10.85
N SER A 104 10.17 10.28 -10.24
CA SER A 104 9.21 9.97 -9.18
C SER A 104 9.45 10.85 -7.95
N THR A 105 8.39 11.14 -7.22
CA THR A 105 8.40 11.98 -6.02
C THR A 105 7.79 11.26 -4.84
N LEU A 106 8.38 11.45 -3.66
CA LEU A 106 7.87 10.93 -2.39
C LEU A 106 7.23 12.08 -1.62
N HIS A 107 6.00 11.88 -1.17
CA HIS A 107 5.21 12.81 -0.37
C HIS A 107 4.94 12.17 0.99
N ARG A 108 4.97 12.96 2.05
CA ARG A 108 4.80 12.45 3.41
C ARG A 108 4.08 13.46 4.29
N GLN A 109 3.13 12.98 5.08
CA GLN A 109 2.45 13.76 6.10
C GLN A 109 2.00 12.85 7.25
N ILE A 110 1.89 13.39 8.46
CA ILE A 110 1.20 12.74 9.58
C ILE A 110 -0.28 13.18 9.55
N VAL A 111 -1.20 12.22 9.52
CA VAL A 111 -2.66 12.46 9.57
C VAL A 111 -3.26 11.63 10.69
N ASP A 112 -3.93 12.29 11.64
CA ASP A 112 -4.53 11.68 12.84
C ASP A 112 -3.58 10.73 13.59
N GLY A 113 -2.30 11.12 13.69
CA GLY A 113 -1.27 10.36 14.39
C GLY A 113 -0.56 9.29 13.55
N VAL A 114 -1.01 9.02 12.33
CA VAL A 114 -0.38 8.05 11.41
C VAL A 114 0.48 8.77 10.39
N GLU A 115 1.77 8.42 10.32
CA GLU A 115 2.63 8.88 9.24
C GLU A 115 2.35 8.09 7.95
N TRP A 116 2.10 8.83 6.87
CA TRP A 116 1.63 8.27 5.60
C TRP A 116 2.50 8.75 4.45
N GLU A 117 2.82 7.84 3.53
CA GLU A 117 3.62 8.11 2.35
C GLU A 117 2.82 7.90 1.07
N VAL A 118 3.06 8.77 0.10
CA VAL A 118 2.53 8.67 -1.27
C VAL A 118 3.67 8.84 -2.26
N ILE A 119 3.74 7.95 -3.24
CA ILE A 119 4.68 8.08 -4.36
C ILE A 119 3.89 8.51 -5.59
N LYS A 120 4.36 9.55 -6.28
CA LYS A 120 3.86 9.95 -7.60
C LYS A 120 4.93 9.71 -8.66
N ASP A 121 4.52 9.30 -9.85
CA ASP A 121 5.39 9.24 -11.02
C ASP A 121 5.73 10.65 -11.54
N ALA A 122 6.61 10.73 -12.55
CA ALA A 122 7.00 12.00 -13.19
C ALA A 122 5.83 12.75 -13.84
N SER A 123 4.72 12.08 -14.15
CA SER A 123 3.50 12.70 -14.68
C SER A 123 2.55 13.16 -13.57
N GLY A 124 2.92 12.97 -12.30
CA GLY A 124 2.12 13.37 -11.14
C GLY A 124 1.04 12.36 -10.75
N ASN A 125 1.00 11.17 -11.33
CA ASN A 125 0.02 10.15 -10.95
C ASN A 125 0.49 9.43 -9.70
N VAL A 126 -0.42 9.22 -8.74
CA VAL A 126 -0.14 8.38 -7.56
C VAL A 126 0.13 6.95 -8.02
N THR A 127 1.29 6.40 -7.69
CA THR A 127 1.66 5.01 -7.98
C THR A 127 1.67 4.13 -6.73
N SER A 128 1.91 4.70 -5.55
CA SER A 128 1.84 4.00 -4.26
C SER A 128 1.31 4.92 -3.16
N SER A 129 0.64 4.34 -2.17
CA SER A 129 0.12 5.05 -0.99
C SER A 129 0.01 4.06 0.17
N TYR A 130 0.65 4.36 1.31
CA TYR A 130 0.72 3.42 2.43
C TYR A 130 1.08 4.11 3.76
N PRO A 131 0.65 3.52 4.90
CA PRO A 131 1.13 3.93 6.22
C PRO A 131 2.57 3.45 6.44
N THR A 132 3.41 4.24 7.12
CA THR A 132 4.81 3.88 7.38
C THR A 132 4.97 2.90 8.53
N GLY A 133 3.99 2.82 9.44
CA GLY A 133 4.08 2.03 10.67
C GLY A 133 5.20 2.51 11.59
N GLY A 134 5.49 3.82 11.57
CA GLY A 134 6.59 4.44 12.32
C GLY A 134 7.98 4.23 11.70
N THR A 135 8.08 3.63 10.52
CA THR A 135 9.36 3.44 9.81
C THR A 135 9.30 4.11 8.42
N PRO A 136 9.50 5.43 8.32
CA PRO A 136 9.45 6.14 7.05
C PRO A 136 10.59 5.74 6.11
N THR A 137 10.38 5.96 4.81
CA THR A 137 11.41 5.82 3.78
C THR A 137 12.53 6.83 3.99
N THR A 138 13.76 6.39 4.17
CA THR A 138 14.92 7.29 4.37
C THR A 138 15.76 7.49 3.11
N ASN A 139 15.71 6.54 2.17
CA ASN A 139 16.39 6.60 0.87
C ASN A 139 15.36 6.35 -0.23
N PHE A 140 15.15 7.33 -1.12
CA PHE A 140 14.17 7.28 -2.20
C PHE A 140 14.84 7.40 -3.57
#